data_AF-A0A935HYG4-F1
#
_entry.id   AF-A0A935HYG4-F1
#
_cell.length_a   1.000
_cell.length_b   1.000
_cell.length_c   1.000
_cell.angle_alpha   90.00
_cell.angle_beta   90.00
_cell.angle_gamma   90.00
#
_symmetry.space_group_name_H-M   'P 1'
#
loop_
_entity.id
_entity.type
_entity.pdbx_description
1 polymer ?
#
loop_
_entity_poly.entity_id
_entity_poly.type
_entity_poly.pdbx_seq_one_letter_code
_entity_poly.pdbx_strand_id
1 'polypeptide(L)'
;MERDDIIEYSLDAHHSEEEGRKIRRKIWLVTLFLAVITTIEVTLGAYWKEWFDASAWNSIKWTYVVLTLVKATYIVMTFMHLGDERRNIRAIILLPYALFILYLVFIAIFESNFVHQGWLHYL
;
A
#
# COMPACT_ATOMS: atom_id res chain seq x y z
N MET A 1 19.74 -35.68 36.94
CA MET A 1 19.58 -36.24 35.59
C MET A 1 18.95 -35.16 34.75
N GLU A 2 19.76 -34.47 33.93
CA GLU A 2 19.23 -33.59 32.89
C GLU A 2 18.40 -34.45 31.93
N ARG A 3 17.23 -33.94 31.56
CA ARG A 3 16.28 -34.64 30.69
C ARG A 3 16.66 -34.39 29.24
N ASP A 4 17.55 -35.24 28.70
CA ASP A 4 18.06 -35.23 27.33
C ASP A 4 17.00 -35.58 26.25
N ASP A 5 15.78 -35.89 26.69
CA ASP A 5 14.63 -36.33 25.88
C ASP A 5 13.75 -35.18 25.35
N ILE A 6 14.02 -33.94 25.76
CA ILE A 6 13.27 -32.77 25.30
C ILE A 6 14.09 -32.06 24.21
N ILE A 7 13.67 -32.17 22.96
CA ILE A 7 14.19 -31.33 21.89
C ILE A 7 13.66 -29.91 22.16
N GLU A 8 14.50 -29.08 22.78
CA GLU A 8 14.15 -27.72 23.19
C GLU A 8 14.24 -26.76 22.00
N TYR A 9 13.22 -26.80 21.15
CA TYR A 9 13.08 -25.92 19.97
C TYR A 9 13.07 -24.40 20.31
N SER A 10 12.87 -24.03 21.57
CA SER A 10 12.87 -22.64 22.03
C SER A 10 14.27 -21.99 22.05
N LEU A 11 15.34 -22.79 22.11
CA LEU A 11 16.71 -22.29 22.21
C LEU A 11 17.28 -21.86 20.84
N ASP A 12 16.88 -22.53 19.76
CA ASP A 12 17.27 -22.17 18.38
C ASP A 12 16.41 -21.05 17.76
N ALA A 13 15.32 -20.63 18.43
CA ALA A 13 14.46 -19.53 18.01
C ALA A 13 14.99 -18.13 18.41
N HIS A 14 16.18 -18.06 19.03
CA HIS A 14 16.83 -16.80 19.38
C HIS A 14 17.43 -16.14 18.13
N HIS A 15 16.60 -15.39 17.40
CA HIS A 15 17.09 -14.43 16.41
C HIS A 15 18.18 -13.57 17.04
N SER A 16 19.33 -13.46 16.36
CA SER A 16 20.43 -12.63 16.87
C SER A 16 19.94 -11.19 17.10
N GLU A 17 20.35 -10.57 18.20
CA GLU A 17 19.93 -9.20 18.51
C GLU A 17 20.25 -8.21 17.37
N GLU A 18 21.27 -8.52 16.58
CA GLU A 18 21.71 -7.73 15.43
C GLU A 18 20.69 -7.75 14.29
N GLU A 19 20.12 -8.91 13.98
CA GLU A 19 19.08 -9.06 12.95
C GLU A 19 17.79 -8.33 13.35
N GLY A 20 17.35 -8.49 14.61
CA GLY A 20 16.19 -7.78 15.12
C GLY A 20 16.36 -6.24 15.10
N ARG A 21 17.58 -5.75 15.32
CA ARG A 21 17.90 -4.31 15.23
C ARG A 21 17.74 -3.78 13.80
N LYS A 22 18.18 -4.54 12.79
CA LYS A 22 18.07 -4.18 11.37
C LYS A 22 16.61 -4.12 10.92
N ILE A 23 15.80 -5.12 11.29
CA ILE A 23 14.37 -5.17 10.97
C ILE A 23 13.63 -3.97 11.58
N ARG A 24 13.81 -3.71 12.88
CA ARG A 24 13.19 -2.55 13.56
C ARG A 24 13.58 -1.22 12.93
N ARG A 25 14.84 -1.07 12.52
CA ARG A 25 15.32 0.13 11.83
C ARG A 25 14.66 0.29 10.45
N LYS A 26 14.55 -0.78 9.66
CA LYS A 26 13.86 -0.78 8.36
C LYS A 26 12.41 -0.34 8.50
N ILE A 27 11.69 -0.89 9.49
CA ILE A 27 10.30 -0.53 9.80
C ILE A 27 10.20 0.96 10.11
N TRP A 28 10.99 1.49 11.04
CA TRP A 28 10.94 2.90 11.41
C TRP A 28 11.27 3.84 10.25
N LEU A 29 12.24 3.48 9.41
CA LEU A 29 12.61 4.26 8.24
C LEU A 29 11.45 4.32 7.23
N VAL A 30 10.84 3.18 6.91
CA VAL A 30 9.71 3.11 5.97
C VAL A 30 8.47 3.81 6.54
N THR A 31 8.19 3.67 7.83
CA THR A 31 7.10 4.40 8.49
C THR A 31 7.29 5.91 8.37
N LEU A 32 8.49 6.41 8.67
CA LEU A 32 8.79 7.84 8.55
C LEU A 32 8.66 8.32 7.11
N PHE A 33 9.20 7.57 6.15
CA PHE A 33 9.08 7.87 4.72
C PHE A 33 7.62 7.98 4.27
N LEU A 34 6.79 7.01 4.64
CA LEU A 34 5.37 7.01 4.30
C LEU A 34 4.59 8.11 5.01
N ALA A 35 4.95 8.44 6.26
CA ALA A 35 4.36 9.56 6.99
C ALA A 35 4.66 10.90 6.30
N VAL A 36 5.89 11.11 5.85
CA VAL A 36 6.29 12.31 5.10
C VAL A 36 5.52 12.41 3.78
N ILE A 37 5.49 11.35 2.97
CA ILE A 37 4.73 11.36 1.71
C ILE A 37 3.25 11.65 1.97
N THR A 38 2.66 11.00 2.98
CA THR A 38 1.24 11.21 3.32
C THR A 38 0.98 12.63 3.79
N THR A 39 1.89 13.23 4.55
CA THR A 39 1.80 14.63 4.97
C THR A 39 1.84 15.58 3.77
N ILE A 40 2.77 15.36 2.83
CA ILE A 40 2.84 16.14 1.58
C ILE A 40 1.54 16.00 0.79
N GLU A 41 1.00 14.80 0.70
CA GLU A 41 -0.21 14.54 -0.05
C GLU A 41 -1.45 15.17 0.59
N VAL A 42 -1.61 15.10 1.91
CA VAL A 42 -2.72 15.77 2.62
C VAL A 42 -2.60 17.29 2.53
N THR A 43 -1.39 17.85 2.69
CA THR A 43 -1.17 19.30 2.58
C THR A 43 -1.43 19.80 1.16
N LEU A 44 -0.97 19.07 0.14
CA LEU A 44 -1.31 19.37 -1.25
C LEU A 44 -2.83 19.39 -1.45
N GLY A 45 -3.56 18.42 -0.90
CA GLY A 45 -5.03 18.35 -1.03
C GLY A 45 -5.79 19.41 -0.28
N ALA A 46 -5.28 19.84 0.87
CA ALA A 46 -5.88 20.90 1.66
C ALA A 46 -5.73 22.25 0.97
N TYR A 47 -4.56 22.53 0.38
CA TYR A 47 -4.19 23.86 -0.09
C TYR A 47 -4.07 24.01 -1.61
N TRP A 48 -4.39 22.99 -2.42
CA TRP A 48 -4.15 23.04 -3.87
C TRP A 48 -4.79 24.23 -4.59
N LYS A 49 -6.00 24.65 -4.16
CA LYS A 49 -6.72 25.76 -4.79
C LYS A 49 -6.07 27.12 -4.52
N GLU A 50 -5.32 27.23 -3.42
CA GLU A 50 -4.64 28.46 -3.02
C GLU A 50 -3.25 28.56 -3.66
N TRP A 51 -2.60 27.42 -3.89
CA TRP A 51 -1.22 27.35 -4.40
C TRP A 51 -1.13 27.18 -5.92
N PHE A 52 -2.18 26.68 -6.58
CA PHE A 52 -2.16 26.38 -8.00
C PHE A 52 -3.39 26.90 -8.73
N ASP A 53 -3.18 27.32 -9.98
CA ASP A 53 -4.25 27.69 -10.90
C ASP A 53 -5.10 26.47 -11.30
N ALA A 54 -6.33 26.73 -11.75
CA ALA A 54 -7.27 25.69 -12.20
C ALA A 54 -6.72 24.80 -13.33
N SER A 55 -5.77 25.31 -14.12
CA SER A 55 -5.08 24.55 -15.18
C SER A 55 -4.23 23.39 -14.64
N ALA A 56 -3.77 23.47 -13.39
CA ALA A 56 -2.96 22.44 -12.75
C ALA A 56 -3.79 21.24 -12.22
N TRP A 57 -5.12 21.31 -12.28
CA TRP A 57 -6.00 20.32 -11.67
C TRP A 57 -5.75 18.88 -12.14
N ASN A 58 -5.53 18.70 -13.45
CA ASN A 58 -5.22 17.37 -13.98
C ASN A 58 -3.86 16.86 -13.49
N SER A 59 -2.85 17.73 -13.40
CA SER A 59 -1.53 17.36 -12.88
C SER A 59 -1.61 16.92 -11.43
N ILE A 60 -2.38 17.63 -10.59
CA ILE A 60 -2.60 17.29 -9.18
C ILE A 60 -3.25 15.91 -9.04
N LYS A 61 -4.29 15.60 -9.83
CA LYS A 61 -4.92 14.26 -9.82
C LYS A 61 -3.90 13.15 -10.13
N TRP A 62 -3.08 13.34 -11.15
CA TRP A 62 -2.06 12.36 -11.51
C TRP A 62 -1.00 12.20 -10.42
N THR A 63 -0.57 13.30 -9.78
CA THR A 63 0.32 13.25 -8.61
C THR A 63 -0.29 12.41 -7.49
N TYR A 64 -1.57 12.59 -7.18
CA TYR A 64 -2.27 11.78 -6.17
C TYR A 64 -2.28 10.29 -6.49
N VAL A 65 -2.61 9.93 -7.73
CA VAL A 65 -2.62 8.53 -8.17
C VAL A 65 -1.23 7.91 -8.03
N VAL A 66 -0.19 8.61 -8.49
CA VAL A 66 1.20 8.11 -8.42
C VAL A 66 1.67 7.99 -6.97
N LEU A 67 1.48 9.00 -6.13
CA LEU A 67 1.88 8.96 -4.72
C LEU A 67 1.15 7.84 -3.97
N THR A 68 -0.13 7.62 -4.26
CA THR A 68 -0.91 6.52 -3.70
C THR A 68 -0.35 5.15 -4.09
N LEU A 69 -0.01 4.94 -5.37
CA LEU A 69 0.58 3.69 -5.86
C LEU A 69 1.96 3.42 -5.24
N VAL A 70 2.79 4.46 -5.10
CA VAL A 70 4.10 4.37 -4.44
C VAL A 70 3.90 3.92 -2.99
N LYS A 71 3.03 4.60 -2.23
CA LYS A 71 2.74 4.22 -0.83
C LYS A 71 2.23 2.79 -0.72
N ALA A 72 1.25 2.41 -1.54
CA ALA A 72 0.67 1.07 -1.54
C ALA A 72 1.75 0.01 -1.78
N THR A 73 2.65 0.24 -2.74
CA THR A 73 3.77 -0.66 -3.03
C THR A 73 4.71 -0.81 -1.83
N TYR A 74 5.11 0.30 -1.20
CA TYR A 74 5.98 0.26 -0.02
C TYR A 74 5.33 -0.44 1.18
N ILE A 75 4.02 -0.23 1.39
CA ILE A 75 3.26 -0.87 2.47
C ILE A 75 3.22 -2.38 2.27
N VAL A 76 2.81 -2.81 1.07
CA VAL A 76 2.71 -4.23 0.71
C VAL A 76 4.06 -4.93 0.81
N MET A 77 5.12 -4.32 0.27
CA MET A 77 6.43 -4.94 0.26
C MET A 77 7.07 -4.99 1.66
N THR A 78 6.84 -3.98 2.51
CA THR A 78 7.53 -3.86 3.81
C THR A 78 6.68 -4.37 4.97
N PHE A 79 5.45 -3.88 5.17
CA PHE A 79 4.65 -4.23 6.35
C PHE A 79 3.97 -5.59 6.22
N MET A 80 3.54 -5.96 5.01
CA MET A 80 2.98 -7.28 4.76
C MET A 80 4.06 -8.34 4.49
N HIS A 81 5.35 -7.98 4.58
CA HIS A 81 6.51 -8.86 4.39
C HIS A 81 6.57 -9.59 3.04
N LEU A 82 5.76 -9.18 2.06
CA LEU A 82 5.72 -9.78 0.73
C LEU A 82 7.00 -9.54 -0.07
N GLY A 83 7.81 -8.55 0.31
CA GLY A 83 9.06 -8.19 -0.37
C GLY A 83 10.17 -9.23 -0.22
N ASP A 84 10.24 -9.90 0.92
CA ASP A 84 11.26 -10.91 1.23
C ASP A 84 10.76 -12.35 0.96
N GLU A 85 9.50 -12.48 0.52
CA GLU A 85 8.84 -13.76 0.22
C GLU A 85 9.07 -14.24 -1.23
N ARG A 86 8.96 -15.55 -1.44
CA ARG A 86 9.06 -16.19 -2.76
C ARG A 86 8.05 -15.61 -3.74
N ARG A 87 8.49 -15.40 -4.98
CA ARG A 87 7.68 -14.83 -6.06
C ARG A 87 6.31 -15.50 -6.25
N ASN A 88 6.24 -16.82 -6.08
CA ASN A 88 4.98 -17.56 -6.24
C ASN A 88 3.96 -17.24 -5.13
N ILE A 89 4.40 -17.18 -3.87
CA ILE A 89 3.53 -16.85 -2.73
C ILE A 89 3.10 -15.38 -2.82
N ARG A 90 4.03 -14.50 -3.20
CA ARG A 90 3.71 -13.09 -3.49
C ARG A 90 2.63 -12.95 -4.56
N ALA A 91 2.75 -13.68 -5.67
CA ALA A 91 1.78 -13.63 -6.76
C ALA A 91 0.40 -14.16 -6.35
N ILE A 92 0.34 -15.21 -5.53
CA ILE A 92 -0.92 -15.78 -5.01
C ILE A 92 -1.71 -14.75 -4.20
N ILE A 93 -1.05 -13.84 -3.49
CA ILE A 93 -1.72 -12.81 -2.69
C ILE A 93 -2.02 -11.56 -3.54
N LEU A 94 -1.05 -11.09 -4.34
CA LEU A 94 -1.20 -9.84 -5.09
C LEU A 94 -2.16 -9.96 -6.28
N LEU A 95 -2.17 -11.09 -6.98
CA LEU A 95 -2.99 -11.27 -8.17
C LEU A 95 -4.51 -11.19 -7.89
N PRO A 96 -5.08 -11.93 -6.92
CA PRO A 96 -6.51 -11.81 -6.63
C PRO A 96 -6.88 -10.42 -6.11
N TYR A 97 -6.00 -9.78 -5.33
CA TYR A 97 -6.24 -8.42 -4.83
C TYR A 97 -6.24 -7.38 -5.97
N ALA A 98 -5.29 -7.48 -6.89
CA ALA A 98 -5.22 -6.60 -8.07
C ALA A 98 -6.43 -6.81 -9.00
N LEU A 99 -6.82 -8.07 -9.25
CA LEU A 99 -8.01 -8.39 -10.04
C LEU A 99 -9.27 -7.84 -9.39
N PHE A 100 -9.40 -7.99 -8.07
CA PHE A 100 -10.52 -7.45 -7.32
C PHE A 100 -10.64 -5.93 -7.45
N ILE A 101 -9.54 -5.19 -7.27
CA ILE A 101 -9.54 -3.72 -7.44
C ILE A 101 -9.90 -3.33 -8.87
N LEU A 102 -9.32 -3.99 -9.88
CA LEU A 102 -9.63 -3.72 -11.28
C LEU A 102 -11.11 -3.98 -11.59
N TYR A 103 -11.69 -5.04 -11.02
CA TYR A 103 -13.10 -5.36 -11.16
C TYR A 103 -14.00 -4.30 -10.50
N LEU A 104 -13.62 -3.80 -9.31
CA LEU A 104 -14.34 -2.70 -8.65
C LEU A 104 -14.30 -1.40 -9.46
N VAL A 105 -13.16 -1.08 -10.07
CA VAL A 105 -13.04 0.09 -10.97
C VAL A 105 -13.91 -0.10 -12.21
N PHE A 106 -13.89 -1.30 -12.80
CA PHE A 106 -14.71 -1.63 -13.96
C PHE A 106 -16.20 -1.44 -13.67
N ILE A 107 -16.73 -2.04 -12.59
CA ILE A 107 -18.15 -1.94 -12.27
C ILE A 107 -18.55 -0.51 -11.91
N ALA A 108 -17.71 0.24 -11.18
CA ALA A 108 -17.99 1.63 -10.83
C ALA A 108 -18.11 2.51 -12.07
N ILE A 109 -17.22 2.33 -13.06
CA ILE A 109 -17.29 3.07 -14.32
C ILE A 109 -18.52 2.64 -15.13
N PHE A 110 -18.78 1.35 -15.24
CA PHE A 110 -19.91 0.83 -16.02
C PHE A 110 -21.26 1.33 -15.49
N GLU A 111 -21.50 1.14 -14.20
CA GLU A 111 -22.72 1.59 -13.53
C GLU A 111 -22.86 3.12 -13.56
N SER A 112 -21.76 3.86 -13.35
CA SER A 112 -21.79 5.33 -13.45
C SER A 112 -22.20 5.82 -14.83
N ASN A 113 -21.77 5.15 -15.91
CA ASN A 113 -22.16 5.52 -17.27
C ASN A 113 -23.63 5.18 -17.53
N PHE A 114 -24.11 4.02 -17.07
CA PHE A 114 -25.51 3.63 -17.20
C PHE A 114 -26.44 4.63 -16.49
N VAL A 115 -26.13 5.00 -15.24
CA VAL A 115 -26.88 6.00 -14.49
C VAL A 115 -26.85 7.36 -15.18
N HIS A 116 -25.68 7.81 -15.67
CA HIS A 116 -25.56 9.08 -16.38
C HIS A 116 -26.43 9.14 -17.65
N GLN A 117 -26.45 8.07 -18.44
CA GLN A 117 -27.31 7.97 -19.63
C GLN A 117 -28.80 7.97 -19.28
N GLY A 118 -29.19 7.22 -18.23
CA GLY A 118 -30.56 7.25 -17.72
C GLY A 118 -30.98 8.66 -17.27
N TRP A 119 -30.09 9.37 -16.60
CA TRP A 119 -30.33 10.75 -16.15
C TRP A 119 -30.59 11.68 -17.34
N LEU A 120 -29.77 11.62 -18.39
CA LEU A 120 -29.94 12.45 -19.60
C LEU A 120 -31.21 12.14 -20.40
N HIS A 121 -31.76 10.92 -20.27
CA HIS A 121 -32.94 10.52 -21.03
C HIS A 121 -34.26 10.84 -20.27
N TYR A 122 -34.25 10.77 -18.94
CA TYR A 122 -35.47 10.86 -18.13
C TYR A 122 -35.63 12.15 -17.30
N LEU A 123 -34.58 12.96 -17.18
CA LEU A 123 -34.56 14.26 -16.48
C LEU A 123 -34.12 15.37 -17.44
#